data_AF-A0A7S0LFG0-F1
#
_entry.id   AF-A0A7S0LFG0-F1
#
_cell.length_a   1.000
_cell.length_b   1.000
_cell.length_c   1.000
_cell.angle_alpha   90.00
_cell.angle_beta   90.00
_cell.angle_gamma   90.00
#
_symmetry.space_group_name_H-M   'P 1'
#
loop_
_entity.id
_entity.type
_entity.pdbx_description
1 polymer ?
#
loop_
_entity_poly.entity_id
_entity_poly.type
_entity_poly.pdbx_seq_one_letter_code
_entity_poly.pdbx_strand_id
1 'polypeptide(L)'
;MTDEPGLGKTLQVIVLLEALVRAGRVTRALIAAPANLVANWESEFHRWLGSTSSELSVFTVARAAANLAATVKLQELVGTSRPNHMVLICGYEALYTNGS
;
A
#
# COMPACT_ATOMS: atom_id res chain seq x y z
N MET A 1 -12.23 -20.72 1.60
CA MET A 1 -13.17 -19.99 0.71
C MET A 1 -12.31 -19.05 -0.09
N THR A 2 -11.97 -19.43 -1.32
CA THR A 2 -11.02 -18.70 -2.16
C THR A 2 -11.82 -17.83 -3.11
N ASP A 3 -11.66 -16.53 -2.98
CA ASP A 3 -12.25 -15.52 -3.84
C ASP A 3 -11.89 -15.76 -5.31
N GLU A 4 -12.90 -15.77 -6.20
CA GLU A 4 -12.69 -15.86 -7.64
C GLU A 4 -11.78 -14.71 -8.14
N PRO A 5 -10.66 -15.01 -8.82
CA PRO A 5 -9.82 -13.97 -9.41
C PRO A 5 -10.59 -13.26 -10.52
N GLY A 6 -10.92 -11.97 -10.31
CA GLY A 6 -11.63 -11.14 -11.30
C GLY A 6 -12.73 -10.23 -10.72
N LEU A 7 -13.15 -10.41 -9.46
CA LEU A 7 -14.28 -9.69 -8.86
C LEU A 7 -14.03 -8.22 -8.44
N GLY A 8 -12.90 -7.61 -8.81
CA GLY A 8 -12.63 -6.21 -8.47
C GLY A 8 -12.30 -5.96 -6.98
N LYS A 9 -11.87 -6.96 -6.22
CA LYS A 9 -11.50 -6.82 -4.80
C LYS A 9 -10.40 -5.79 -4.56
N THR A 10 -9.41 -5.74 -5.46
CA THR A 10 -8.37 -4.71 -5.44
C THR A 10 -8.98 -3.32 -5.57
N LEU A 11 -9.90 -3.11 -6.53
CA LEU A 11 -10.61 -1.85 -6.70
C LEU A 11 -11.44 -1.48 -5.46
N GLN A 12 -12.14 -2.44 -4.86
CA GLN A 12 -12.91 -2.21 -3.64
C GLN A 12 -12.02 -1.70 -2.50
N VAL A 13 -10.81 -2.26 -2.33
CA VAL A 13 -9.84 -1.79 -1.33
C VAL A 13 -9.34 -0.39 -1.65
N ILE A 14 -9.01 -0.11 -2.92
CA ILE A 14 -8.56 1.22 -3.36
C ILE A 14 -9.62 2.29 -3.06
N VAL A 15 -10.87 2.04 -3.44
CA VAL A 15 -12.01 2.95 -3.21
C VAL A 15 -12.27 3.14 -1.71
N LEU A 16 -12.20 2.07 -0.92
CA LEU A 16 -12.36 2.15 0.53
C LEU A 16 -11.27 3.04 1.16
N LEU A 17 -10.01 2.85 0.78
CA LEU A 17 -8.90 3.66 1.29
C LEU A 17 -9.04 5.13 0.92
N GLU A 18 -9.41 5.43 -0.33
CA GLU A 18 -9.67 6.80 -0.77
C GLU A 18 -10.79 7.45 0.05
N ALA A 19 -11.90 6.74 0.25
CA ALA A 19 -13.02 7.23 1.04
C ALA A 19 -12.64 7.50 2.50
N LEU A 20 -11.87 6.60 3.12
CA LEU A 20 -11.41 6.75 4.51
C LEU A 20 -10.44 7.93 4.68
N VAL A 21 -9.59 8.17 3.69
CA VAL A 21 -8.66 9.30 3.68
C VAL A 21 -9.41 10.62 3.54
N ARG A 22 -10.33 10.71 2.57
CA ARG A 22 -11.17 11.90 2.37
C ARG A 22 -12.06 12.21 3.58
N ALA A 23 -12.47 11.18 4.32
CA ALA A 23 -13.21 11.33 5.57
C ALA A 23 -12.32 11.67 6.80
N GLY A 24 -11.00 11.80 6.63
CA GLY A 24 -10.06 12.06 7.71
C GLY A 24 -9.96 10.94 8.74
N ARG A 25 -10.33 9.71 8.38
CA ARG A 25 -10.34 8.53 9.26
C ARG A 25 -9.01 7.77 9.23
N VAL A 26 -8.35 7.78 8.09
CA VAL A 26 -7.07 7.13 7.86
C VAL A 26 -6.14 8.11 7.19
N THR A 27 -4.93 8.25 7.71
CA THR A 27 -3.87 9.02 7.06
C THR A 27 -2.81 8.10 6.48
N ARG A 28 -2.73 6.85 6.95
CA ARG A 28 -1.69 5.89 6.57
C ARG A 28 -2.26 4.47 6.52
N ALA A 29 -1.89 3.71 5.50
CA ALA A 29 -2.31 2.31 5.36
C ALA A 29 -1.16 1.41 4.91
N LEU A 30 -1.19 0.15 5.38
CA LEU A 30 -0.29 -0.92 4.96
C LEU A 30 -1.12 -2.01 4.26
N ILE A 31 -0.69 -2.39 3.07
CA ILE A 31 -1.24 -3.54 2.34
C ILE A 31 -0.14 -4.60 2.30
N ALA A 32 -0.39 -5.77 2.91
CA ALA A 32 0.53 -6.91 2.84
C ALA A 32 0.04 -7.91 1.77
N ALA A 33 0.90 -8.23 0.81
CA ALA A 33 0.58 -9.13 -0.29
C ALA A 33 1.75 -10.06 -0.64
N PRO A 34 1.52 -11.17 -1.37
CA PRO A 34 2.61 -11.90 -2.03
C PRO A 34 3.47 -10.97 -2.90
N ALA A 35 4.80 -11.16 -2.89
CA ALA A 35 5.74 -10.29 -3.59
C ALA A 35 5.45 -10.15 -5.10
N ASN A 36 4.98 -11.23 -5.75
CA ASN A 36 4.61 -11.23 -7.16
C ASN A 36 3.32 -10.44 -7.46
N LEU A 37 2.49 -10.14 -6.46
CA LEU A 37 1.27 -9.35 -6.62
C LEU A 37 1.49 -7.86 -6.36
N VAL A 38 2.62 -7.45 -5.74
CA VAL A 38 2.87 -6.04 -5.40
C VAL A 38 2.85 -5.12 -6.64
N ALA A 39 3.48 -5.54 -7.74
CA ALA A 39 3.47 -4.79 -8.99
C ALA A 39 2.06 -4.69 -9.62
N ASN A 40 1.23 -5.73 -9.44
CA ASN A 40 -0.15 -5.71 -9.90
C ASN A 40 -0.99 -4.71 -9.08
N TRP A 41 -0.82 -4.69 -7.76
CA TRP A 41 -1.46 -3.70 -6.89
C TRP A 41 -1.06 -2.28 -7.27
N GLU A 42 0.23 -2.01 -7.47
CA GLU A 42 0.72 -0.69 -7.91
C GLU A 42 0.06 -0.24 -9.22
N SER A 43 -0.03 -1.14 -10.20
CA SER A 43 -0.66 -0.87 -11.50
C SER A 43 -2.15 -0.55 -11.37
N GLU A 44 -2.89 -1.28 -10.52
CA GLU A 44 -4.29 -0.98 -10.25
C GLU A 44 -4.46 0.37 -9.54
N PHE A 45 -3.63 0.66 -8.52
CA PHE A 45 -3.64 1.97 -7.86
C PHE A 45 -3.40 3.10 -8.86
N HIS A 46 -2.42 2.96 -9.77
CA HIS A 46 -2.14 3.98 -10.78
C HIS A 46 -3.28 4.14 -11.79
N ARG A 47 -3.89 3.02 -12.23
CA ARG A 47 -5.05 3.02 -13.13
C ARG A 47 -6.24 3.76 -12.52
N TRP A 48 -6.57 3.47 -11.27
CA TRP A 48 -7.79 3.98 -10.64
C TRP A 48 -7.60 5.35 -9.99
N LEU A 49 -6.47 5.60 -9.34
CA LEU A 49 -6.20 6.91 -8.72
C LEU A 49 -5.69 7.93 -9.73
N GLY A 50 -4.98 7.52 -10.78
CA GLY A 50 -4.46 8.45 -11.80
C GLY A 50 -5.55 9.19 -12.59
N SER A 51 -6.79 8.71 -12.53
CA SER A 51 -7.97 9.38 -13.11
C SER A 51 -8.70 10.31 -12.12
N THR A 52 -8.27 10.38 -10.86
CA THR A 52 -8.95 11.08 -9.76
C THR A 52 -8.01 12.08 -9.08
N SER A 53 -8.52 13.19 -8.53
CA SER A 53 -7.74 14.11 -7.67
C SER A 53 -7.47 13.50 -6.28
N SER A 54 -6.89 12.31 -6.24
CA SER A 54 -6.63 11.58 -5.00
C SER A 54 -5.43 12.18 -4.25
N GLU A 55 -5.57 12.30 -2.94
CA GLU A 55 -4.48 12.73 -2.05
C GLU A 55 -3.55 11.57 -1.66
N LEU A 56 -3.86 10.34 -2.09
CA LEU A 56 -3.12 9.14 -1.75
C LEU A 56 -1.78 9.04 -2.48
N SER A 57 -0.68 9.01 -1.72
CA SER A 57 0.66 8.67 -2.18
C SER A 57 0.91 7.17 -2.00
N VAL A 58 1.16 6.45 -3.09
CA VAL A 58 1.37 5.00 -3.07
C VAL A 58 2.86 4.68 -3.16
N PHE A 59 3.32 3.79 -2.27
CA PHE A 59 4.70 3.30 -2.22
C PHE A 59 4.70 1.77 -2.20
N THR A 60 5.68 1.14 -2.84
CA THR A 60 5.75 -0.32 -2.96
C THR A 60 7.11 -0.88 -2.51
N VAL A 61 7.07 -2.03 -1.85
CA VAL A 61 8.24 -2.82 -1.42
C VAL A 61 7.93 -4.30 -1.66
N ALA A 62 8.38 -4.87 -2.79
CA ALA A 62 8.09 -6.26 -3.11
C ALA A 62 8.94 -7.27 -2.31
N ARG A 63 10.22 -6.96 -2.06
CA ARG A 63 11.14 -7.78 -1.28
C ARG A 63 12.05 -6.87 -0.46
N ALA A 64 12.28 -7.21 0.81
CA ALA A 64 13.29 -6.54 1.63
C ALA A 64 14.66 -7.14 1.34
N ALA A 65 15.24 -6.79 0.20
CA ALA A 65 16.65 -7.06 -0.04
C ALA A 65 17.47 -5.89 0.53
N ALA A 66 17.76 -5.89 1.84
CA ALA A 66 18.66 -4.92 2.50
C ALA A 66 18.52 -3.46 2.00
N ASN A 67 17.30 -3.04 1.64
CA ASN A 67 17.12 -1.85 0.82
C ASN A 67 16.79 -0.71 1.77
N LEU A 68 17.75 0.20 1.97
CA LEU A 68 17.60 1.37 2.83
C LEU A 68 16.29 2.13 2.57
N ALA A 69 15.87 2.20 1.30
CA ALA A 69 14.61 2.81 0.89
C ALA A 69 13.37 2.14 1.52
N ALA A 70 13.34 0.80 1.62
CA ALA A 70 12.23 0.07 2.22
C ALA A 70 12.14 0.32 3.74
N THR A 71 13.28 0.31 4.43
CA THR A 71 13.35 0.63 5.86
C THR A 71 12.90 2.07 6.12
N VAL A 72 13.35 3.03 5.31
CA VAL A 72 12.95 4.44 5.42
C VAL A 72 11.44 4.58 5.21
N LYS A 73 10.85 3.93 4.21
CA LYS A 73 9.39 4.00 3.99
C LYS A 73 8.57 3.34 5.09
N LEU A 74 9.05 2.23 5.66
CA LEU A 74 8.43 1.64 6.84
C LEU A 74 8.52 2.57 8.05
N GLN A 75 9.67 3.22 8.26
CA GLN A 75 9.84 4.22 9.33
C GLN A 75 8.96 5.45 9.11
N GLU A 76 8.81 5.93 7.87
CA GLU A 76 7.87 7.02 7.54
C GLU A 76 6.41 6.62 7.79
N LEU A 77 6.05 5.37 7.50
CA LEU A 77 4.71 4.84 7.77
C LEU A 77 4.42 4.76 9.27
N VAL A 78 5.40 4.36 10.09
CA VAL A 78 5.25 4.26 11.54
C VAL A 78 5.42 5.62 12.22
N GLY A 79 6.11 6.55 11.57
CA GLY A 79 6.43 7.87 12.08
C GLY A 79 5.20 8.77 12.31
N THR A 80 5.38 9.75 13.20
CA THR A 80 4.32 10.70 13.61
C THR A 80 4.40 12.05 12.89
N SER A 81 5.43 12.29 12.06
CA SER A 81 5.62 13.55 11.34
C SER A 81 4.65 13.73 10.18
N ARG A 82 3.73 14.70 10.33
CA ARG A 82 2.63 15.13 9.42
C ARG A 82 1.71 13.99 8.90
N PRO A 83 0.42 14.24 8.68
CA PRO A 83 -0.43 13.31 7.95
C PRO A 83 -0.03 13.36 6.48
N ASN A 84 0.83 12.45 6.05
CA ASN A 84 0.99 12.14 4.64
C ASN A 84 -0.01 11.03 4.34
N HIS A 85 -1.03 11.31 3.53
CA HIS A 85 -2.01 10.35 3.01
C HIS A 85 -1.28 9.27 2.20
N MET A 86 -0.71 8.28 2.87
CA MET A 86 0.18 7.30 2.24
C MET A 86 -0.34 5.87 2.35
N VAL A 87 -0.11 5.10 1.31
CA VAL A 87 -0.34 3.65 1.27
C VAL A 87 0.97 2.96 0.94
N LEU A 88 1.43 2.09 1.84
CA LEU A 88 2.57 1.22 1.60
C LEU A 88 2.08 -0.17 1.23
N ILE A 89 2.48 -0.68 0.06
CA ILE A 89 2.21 -2.04 -0.39
C ILE A 89 3.48 -2.86 -0.20
N CYS A 90 3.43 -3.86 0.66
CA CYS A 90 4.59 -4.62 1.11
C CYS A 90 4.42 -6.11 0.81
N GLY A 91 5.47 -6.72 0.27
CA GLY A 91 5.61 -8.16 0.14
C GLY A 91 5.70 -8.83 1.50
N TYR A 92 5.12 -10.02 1.69
CA TYR A 92 5.24 -10.76 2.95
C TYR A 92 6.69 -10.92 3.42
N GLU A 93 7.59 -11.28 2.49
CA GLU A 93 9.04 -11.40 2.76
C GLU A 93 9.65 -10.15 3.38
N ALA A 94 9.15 -8.96 3.00
CA ALA A 94 9.67 -7.70 3.50
C ALA A 94 9.22 -7.37 4.94
N LEU A 95 8.16 -8.02 5.41
CA LEU A 95 7.71 -7.90 6.80
C LEU A 95 8.49 -8.83 7.73
N TYR A 96 8.86 -10.02 7.26
CA TYR A 96 9.56 -11.02 8.09
C TYR A 96 11.02 -10.65 8.40
N THR A 97 11.71 -9.89 7.55
CA THR A 97 13.12 -9.53 7.76
C THR A 97 13.36 -8.44 8.80
N ASN A 98 12.33 -7.81 9.35
CA ASN A 98 12.46 -6.75 10.37
C ASN A 98 12.36 -7.27 11.81
N GLY A 99 12.33 -8.61 12.01
CA GLY A 99 12.12 -9.26 13.31
C GLY A 99 13.28 -10.12 13.82
N SER A 100 14.47 -10.04 13.22
CA SER A 100 15.66 -10.83 13.60
C SER A 100 16.87 -9.94 13.88
#